data_AF-A0A6A6E0V8-F1
#
_entry.id   AF-A0A6A6E0V8-F1
#
_cell.length_a   1.000
_cell.length_b   1.000
_cell.length_c   1.000
_cell.angle_alpha   90.00
_cell.angle_beta   90.00
_cell.angle_gamma   90.00
#
_symmetry.space_group_name_H-M   'P 1'
#
loop_
_entity.id
_entity.type
_entity.pdbx_description
1 polymer ?
#
loop_
_entity_poly.entity_id
_entity_poly.type
_entity_poly.pdbx_seq_one_letter_code
_entity_poly.pdbx_strand_id
1 'polypeptide(L)'
;DPRYPGLLLQPDSRPISQEQLASEVKSIYAGLTMVETKCIHVDRPQASQAQDSAVADSNWQALIAFHRTLLHEHHDFFLASQHPSASSALRCLASKFSMPACIWKHGMHSFLELLRRRIPENIDYMLAFIYLAYRMMALLYETVPAFEDTWIECLGDLGRYRMAIEDEDLRDRELWAGVARSWYSKAADKNPSVGRLCYHLVILARPNALQKLYDFARSFALRISSLSTRRTQSLAWIHVRAIDP
;
A
#
# COMPACT_ATOMS: atom_id res chain seq x y z
N ASP A 1 40.55 15.37 -18.01
CA ASP A 1 40.23 16.18 -19.19
C ASP A 1 40.77 17.59 -18.96
N PRO A 2 41.69 18.12 -19.78
CA PRO A 2 42.19 19.50 -19.62
C PRO A 2 41.09 20.56 -19.77
N ARG A 3 39.88 20.18 -20.18
CA ARG A 3 38.71 21.07 -20.29
C ARG A 3 38.05 21.43 -18.95
N TYR A 4 38.37 20.77 -17.83
CA TYR A 4 37.77 21.06 -16.52
C TYR A 4 38.74 20.85 -15.34
N PRO A 5 39.67 21.79 -15.09
CA PRO A 5 40.54 21.74 -13.92
C PRO A 5 39.73 22.08 -12.66
N GLY A 6 39.41 21.08 -11.84
CA GLY A 6 38.67 21.26 -10.58
C GLY A 6 37.41 20.42 -10.41
N LEU A 7 37.04 19.60 -11.40
CA LEU A 7 35.99 18.59 -11.22
C LEU A 7 36.53 17.49 -10.30
N LEU A 8 36.08 17.49 -9.05
CA LEU A 8 36.31 16.39 -8.11
C LEU A 8 35.67 15.14 -8.71
N LEU A 9 36.52 14.19 -9.14
CA LEU A 9 36.10 12.84 -9.50
C LEU A 9 35.30 12.29 -8.32
N GLN A 10 34.18 11.64 -8.63
CA GLN A 10 33.33 10.98 -7.64
C GLN A 10 34.24 10.16 -6.71
N PRO A 11 34.17 10.33 -5.38
CA PRO A 11 35.00 9.55 -4.47
C PRO A 11 34.76 8.07 -4.75
N ASP A 12 35.83 7.26 -4.75
CA ASP A 12 35.76 5.81 -4.96
C ASP A 12 34.82 5.18 -3.92
N SER A 13 33.54 5.09 -4.23
CA SER A 13 32.56 4.36 -3.44
C SER A 13 32.74 2.89 -3.78
N ARG A 14 33.42 2.15 -2.90
CA ARG A 14 33.46 0.69 -3.03
C ARG A 14 32.03 0.15 -3.07
N PRO A 15 31.66 -0.71 -4.03
CA PRO A 15 30.32 -1.28 -4.08
C PRO A 15 30.06 -2.11 -2.81
N ILE A 16 28.84 -2.02 -2.28
CA ILE A 16 28.43 -2.77 -1.08
C ILE A 16 28.59 -4.29 -1.32
N SER A 17 29.21 -5.00 -0.37
CA SER A 17 29.34 -6.45 -0.45
C SER A 17 28.02 -7.16 -0.10
N GLN A 18 27.88 -8.41 -0.54
CA GLN A 18 26.70 -9.22 -0.17
C GLN A 18 26.60 -9.46 1.34
N GLU A 19 27.73 -9.63 2.04
CA GLU A 19 27.70 -9.82 3.49
C GLU A 19 27.29 -8.54 4.22
N GLN A 20 27.79 -7.38 3.76
CA GLN A 20 27.39 -6.07 4.31
C GLN A 20 25.90 -5.86 4.13
N LEU A 21 25.38 -6.10 2.92
CA LEU A 21 23.95 -5.97 2.64
C LEU A 21 23.12 -6.96 3.45
N ALA A 22 23.58 -8.20 3.64
CA ALA A 22 22.90 -9.18 4.47
C ALA A 22 22.82 -8.74 5.94
N SER A 23 23.90 -8.15 6.48
CA SER A 23 23.90 -7.57 7.83
C SER A 23 22.93 -6.39 7.93
N GLU A 24 22.90 -5.53 6.91
CA GLU A 24 22.03 -4.37 6.86
C GLU A 24 20.55 -4.77 6.86
N VAL A 25 20.16 -5.68 5.94
CA VAL A 25 18.79 -6.21 5.87
C VAL A 25 18.38 -6.85 7.20
N LYS A 26 19.29 -7.56 7.87
CA LYS A 26 19.02 -8.16 9.19
C LYS A 26 18.79 -7.09 10.26
N SER A 27 19.57 -6.01 10.25
CA SER A 27 19.42 -4.90 11.19
C SER A 27 18.10 -4.16 10.98
N ILE A 28 17.78 -3.81 9.72
CA ILE A 28 16.51 -3.18 9.34
C ILE A 28 15.33 -4.06 9.75
N TYR A 29 15.38 -5.37 9.46
CA TYR A 29 14.29 -6.27 9.85
C TYR A 29 14.07 -6.32 11.37
N ALA A 30 15.13 -6.25 12.18
CA ALA A 30 14.99 -6.19 13.64
C ALA A 30 14.35 -4.86 14.09
N GLY A 31 14.72 -3.74 13.48
CA GLY A 31 14.09 -2.43 13.72
C GLY A 31 12.61 -2.42 13.35
N LEU A 32 12.31 -2.86 12.12
CA LEU A 32 10.96 -2.98 11.58
C LEU A 32 10.05 -3.81 12.49
N THR A 33 10.47 -5.01 12.89
CA THR A 33 9.65 -5.88 13.75
C THR A 33 9.39 -5.28 15.14
N MET A 34 10.37 -4.54 15.68
CA MET A 34 10.19 -3.79 16.92
C MET A 34 9.16 -2.66 16.77
N VAL A 35 9.27 -1.85 15.71
CA VAL A 35 8.34 -0.75 15.43
C VAL A 35 6.94 -1.28 15.14
N GLU A 36 6.83 -2.36 14.36
CA GLU A 36 5.56 -3.03 14.04
C GLU A 36 4.86 -3.53 15.31
N THR A 37 5.60 -4.25 16.17
CA THR A 37 5.07 -4.75 17.44
C THR A 37 4.56 -3.61 18.31
N LYS A 38 5.29 -2.48 18.32
CA LYS A 38 4.89 -1.28 19.05
C LYS A 38 3.61 -0.66 18.48
N CYS A 39 3.49 -0.52 17.16
CA CYS A 39 2.27 0.00 16.53
C CYS A 39 1.06 -0.88 16.89
N ILE A 40 1.16 -2.20 16.74
CA ILE A 40 0.09 -3.15 17.10
C ILE A 40 -0.31 -3.03 18.57
N HIS A 41 0.68 -2.88 19.47
CA HIS A 41 0.43 -2.77 20.90
C HIS A 41 -0.29 -1.47 21.26
N VAL A 42 0.09 -0.35 20.64
CA VAL A 42 -0.50 0.96 20.92
C VAL A 42 -1.88 1.12 20.25
N ASP A 43 -2.07 0.56 19.05
CA ASP A 43 -3.35 0.60 18.32
C ASP A 43 -4.45 -0.22 19.00
N ARG A 44 -4.09 -1.37 19.59
CA ARG A 44 -5.05 -2.33 20.14
C ARG A 44 -5.95 -1.72 21.24
N PRO A 45 -5.43 -1.03 22.27
CA PRO A 45 -6.27 -0.33 23.23
C PRO A 45 -7.18 0.72 22.58
N GLN A 46 -6.66 1.48 21.61
CA GLN A 46 -7.41 2.53 20.91
C GLN A 46 -8.59 1.96 20.11
N ALA A 47 -8.42 0.77 19.55
CA ALA A 47 -9.48 0.05 18.82
C ALA A 47 -10.57 -0.52 19.75
N SER A 48 -10.29 -0.71 21.04
CA SER A 48 -11.26 -1.21 22.03
C SER A 48 -11.94 -0.11 22.83
N GLN A 49 -11.43 1.13 22.76
CA GLN A 49 -12.04 2.27 23.43
C GLN A 49 -13.37 2.65 22.76
N ALA A 50 -14.35 3.04 23.59
CA ALA A 50 -15.62 3.58 23.11
C ALA A 50 -15.37 4.87 22.30
N GLN A 51 -16.18 5.09 21.26
CA GLN A 51 -16.05 6.26 20.37
C GLN A 51 -16.09 7.59 21.14
N ASP A 52 -16.85 7.64 22.24
CA ASP A 52 -17.04 8.84 23.08
C ASP A 52 -15.85 9.18 23.99
N SER A 53 -14.82 8.33 24.06
CA SER A 53 -13.63 8.62 24.86
C SER A 53 -12.73 9.64 24.15
N ALA A 54 -12.69 10.87 24.68
CA ALA A 54 -11.83 11.92 24.15
C ALA A 54 -10.35 11.50 24.21
N VAL A 55 -9.74 11.27 23.04
CA VAL A 55 -8.29 11.06 22.90
C VAL A 55 -7.67 12.40 22.57
N ALA A 56 -6.67 12.82 23.33
CA ALA A 56 -5.99 14.10 23.10
C ALA A 56 -5.31 14.16 21.71
N ASP A 57 -5.38 15.32 21.05
CA ASP A 57 -4.79 15.59 19.72
C ASP A 57 -3.30 15.20 19.60
N SER A 58 -2.53 15.43 20.68
CA SER A 58 -1.12 15.04 20.75
C SER A 58 -0.91 13.53 20.57
N ASN A 59 -1.91 12.71 20.94
CA ASN A 59 -1.82 11.26 20.81
C ASN A 59 -1.98 10.84 19.35
N TRP A 60 -2.89 11.43 18.58
CA TRP A 60 -3.07 11.09 17.15
C TRP A 60 -1.84 11.46 16.31
N GLN A 61 -1.24 12.61 16.58
CA GLN A 61 0.02 13.00 15.93
C GLN A 61 1.15 12.02 16.24
N ALA A 62 1.26 11.56 17.50
CA ALA A 62 2.25 10.56 17.90
C ALA A 62 2.00 9.20 17.21
N LEU A 63 0.73 8.78 17.07
CA LEU A 63 0.38 7.56 16.34
C LEU A 63 0.74 7.67 14.85
N ILE A 64 0.41 8.79 14.19
CA ILE A 64 0.82 9.05 12.80
C ILE A 64 2.35 8.99 12.68
N ALA A 65 3.09 9.53 13.65
CA ALA A 65 4.55 9.46 13.65
C ALA A 65 5.05 8.01 13.77
N PHE A 66 4.44 7.16 14.61
CA PHE A 66 4.80 5.75 14.67
C PHE A 66 4.54 5.00 13.36
N HIS A 67 3.36 5.20 12.76
CA HIS A 67 3.05 4.58 11.47
C HIS A 67 3.94 5.12 10.35
N ARG A 68 4.32 6.40 10.38
CA ARG A 68 5.33 6.96 9.46
C ARG A 68 6.64 6.19 9.56
N THR A 69 7.17 6.02 10.78
CA THR A 69 8.40 5.24 10.99
C THR A 69 8.24 3.82 10.47
N LEU A 70 7.12 3.14 10.76
CA LEU A 70 6.87 1.78 10.28
C LEU A 70 6.90 1.69 8.75
N LEU A 71 6.27 2.63 8.04
CA LEU A 71 6.29 2.66 6.58
C LEU A 71 7.70 2.92 6.02
N HIS A 72 8.50 3.76 6.67
CA HIS A 72 9.90 3.99 6.27
C HIS A 72 10.77 2.75 6.50
N GLU A 73 10.65 2.09 7.64
CA GLU A 73 11.38 0.84 7.92
C GLU A 73 11.04 -0.25 6.90
N HIS A 74 9.76 -0.37 6.53
CA HIS A 74 9.36 -1.26 5.44
C HIS A 74 10.01 -0.87 4.10
N HIS A 75 9.98 0.41 3.76
CA HIS A 75 10.59 0.90 2.53
C HIS A 75 12.08 0.58 2.47
N ASP A 76 12.81 0.83 3.55
CA ASP A 76 14.24 0.56 3.65
C ASP A 76 14.52 -0.94 3.55
N PHE A 77 13.69 -1.78 4.18
CA PHE A 77 13.76 -3.23 4.04
C PHE A 77 13.57 -3.69 2.58
N PHE A 78 12.59 -3.14 1.87
CA PHE A 78 12.35 -3.48 0.47
C PHE A 78 13.49 -3.03 -0.43
N LEU A 79 14.01 -1.80 -0.26
CA LEU A 79 15.17 -1.32 -1.02
C LEU A 79 16.41 -2.17 -0.77
N ALA A 80 16.72 -2.46 0.49
CA ALA A 80 17.90 -3.24 0.84
C ALA A 80 17.78 -4.70 0.34
N SER A 81 16.62 -5.34 0.53
CA SER A 81 16.41 -6.72 0.08
C SER A 81 16.36 -6.88 -1.44
N GLN A 82 15.91 -5.85 -2.18
CA GLN A 82 15.83 -5.86 -3.64
C GLN A 82 17.01 -5.16 -4.34
N HIS A 83 17.98 -4.68 -3.59
CA HIS A 83 19.17 -3.99 -4.10
C HIS A 83 19.87 -4.83 -5.21
N PRO A 84 20.45 -4.22 -6.27
CA PRO A 84 21.13 -4.93 -7.35
C PRO A 84 22.14 -5.99 -6.88
N SER A 85 22.94 -5.67 -5.87
CA SER A 85 23.92 -6.60 -5.28
C SER A 85 23.33 -7.69 -4.38
N ALA A 86 22.03 -7.67 -4.08
CA ALA A 86 21.38 -8.65 -3.21
C ALA A 86 21.40 -10.05 -3.82
N SER A 87 21.74 -11.05 -3.01
CA SER A 87 21.62 -12.46 -3.38
C SER A 87 20.16 -12.85 -3.57
N SER A 88 19.92 -13.94 -4.31
CA SER A 88 18.56 -14.48 -4.50
C SER A 88 17.87 -14.79 -3.17
N ALA A 89 18.62 -15.28 -2.19
CA ALA A 89 18.12 -15.56 -0.85
C ALA A 89 17.60 -14.29 -0.15
N LEU A 90 18.34 -13.18 -0.24
CA LEU A 90 17.93 -11.88 0.32
C LEU A 90 16.67 -11.34 -0.37
N ARG A 91 16.63 -11.40 -1.71
CA ARG A 91 15.47 -10.94 -2.50
C ARG A 91 14.19 -11.71 -2.14
N CYS A 92 14.30 -13.01 -1.84
CA CYS A 92 13.17 -13.84 -1.45
C CYS A 92 12.63 -13.56 -0.04
N LEU A 93 13.36 -12.84 0.82
CA LEU A 93 12.93 -12.60 2.21
C LEU A 93 11.62 -11.83 2.29
N ALA A 94 11.43 -10.84 1.43
CA ALA A 94 10.20 -10.04 1.39
C ALA A 94 8.95 -10.92 1.17
N SER A 95 9.02 -11.87 0.23
CA SER A 95 7.94 -12.84 0.02
C SER A 95 7.83 -13.85 1.16
N LYS A 96 8.97 -14.36 1.65
CA LYS A 96 9.02 -15.36 2.73
C LYS A 96 8.38 -14.85 4.02
N PHE A 97 8.59 -13.58 4.35
CA PHE A 97 8.03 -12.95 5.54
C PHE A 97 6.71 -12.22 5.28
N SER A 98 6.13 -12.37 4.07
CA SER A 98 4.87 -11.72 3.69
C SER A 98 4.88 -10.20 3.91
N MET A 99 6.03 -9.57 3.65
CA MET A 99 6.23 -8.13 3.86
C MET A 99 5.18 -7.26 3.15
N PRO A 100 4.77 -7.55 1.91
CA PRO A 100 3.73 -6.76 1.25
C PRO A 100 2.35 -6.84 1.93
N ALA A 101 2.00 -7.99 2.51
CA ALA A 101 0.75 -8.13 3.26
C ALA A 101 0.83 -7.47 4.64
N CYS A 102 2.01 -7.57 5.28
CA CYS A 102 2.31 -7.00 6.58
C CYS A 102 2.23 -5.45 6.56
N ILE A 103 2.90 -4.80 5.60
CA ILE A 103 2.85 -3.32 5.46
C ILE A 103 1.43 -2.83 5.21
N TRP A 104 0.62 -3.56 4.44
CA TRP A 104 -0.79 -3.21 4.28
C TRP A 104 -1.55 -3.35 5.59
N LYS A 105 -1.51 -4.54 6.20
CA LYS A 105 -2.36 -4.88 7.34
C LYS A 105 -2.03 -4.07 8.60
N HIS A 106 -0.75 -4.04 8.99
CA HIS A 106 -0.30 -3.42 10.24
C HIS A 106 0.27 -2.02 10.02
N GLY A 107 0.79 -1.73 8.82
CA GLY A 107 1.30 -0.40 8.50
C GLY A 107 0.21 0.61 8.19
N MET A 108 -0.87 0.21 7.49
CA MET A 108 -1.88 1.13 6.98
C MET A 108 -3.31 0.79 7.40
N HIS A 109 -3.81 -0.39 7.06
CA HIS A 109 -5.22 -0.73 7.18
C HIS A 109 -5.73 -0.70 8.63
N SER A 110 -5.00 -1.28 9.59
CA SER A 110 -5.40 -1.23 11.01
C SER A 110 -5.58 0.21 11.51
N PHE A 111 -4.69 1.11 11.10
CA PHE A 111 -4.70 2.50 11.52
C PHE A 111 -5.73 3.35 10.77
N LEU A 112 -5.94 3.09 9.47
CA LEU A 112 -7.03 3.70 8.69
C LEU A 112 -8.38 3.36 9.31
N GLU A 113 -8.60 2.10 9.69
CA GLU A 113 -9.83 1.69 10.36
C GLU A 113 -9.99 2.29 11.76
N LEU A 114 -8.88 2.53 12.47
CA LEU A 114 -8.91 3.22 13.76
C LEU A 114 -9.35 4.68 13.61
N LEU A 115 -8.76 5.40 12.64
CA LEU A 115 -9.10 6.80 12.37
C LEU A 115 -10.56 6.94 11.87
N ARG A 116 -11.00 6.03 11.00
CA ARG A 116 -12.35 6.03 10.41
C ARG A 116 -13.48 5.95 11.44
N ARG A 117 -13.27 5.27 12.57
CA ARG A 117 -14.28 5.10 13.62
C ARG A 117 -14.64 6.39 14.35
N ARG A 118 -13.83 7.43 14.23
CA ARG A 118 -13.98 8.71 14.92
C ARG A 118 -14.05 9.87 13.92
N ILE A 119 -14.62 9.60 12.74
CA ILE A 119 -15.03 10.67 11.81
C ILE A 119 -16.40 11.17 12.30
N PRO A 120 -16.61 12.49 12.39
CA PRO A 120 -15.84 13.57 11.76
C PRO A 120 -14.59 14.08 12.51
N GLU A 121 -14.43 13.77 13.79
CA GLU A 121 -13.42 14.38 14.66
C GLU A 121 -11.97 14.17 14.17
N ASN A 122 -11.70 13.02 13.55
CA ASN A 122 -10.38 12.62 13.09
C ASN A 122 -10.14 12.84 11.59
N ILE A 123 -10.99 13.58 10.88
CA ILE A 123 -10.90 13.70 9.42
C ILE A 123 -9.53 14.25 8.96
N ASP A 124 -8.99 15.27 9.62
CA ASP A 124 -7.70 15.86 9.29
C ASP A 124 -6.54 14.86 9.47
N TYR A 125 -6.59 14.06 10.55
CA TYR A 125 -5.62 13.01 10.80
C TYR A 125 -5.72 11.88 9.77
N MET A 126 -6.94 11.51 9.37
CA MET A 126 -7.17 10.52 8.31
C MET A 126 -6.65 11.01 6.96
N LEU A 127 -6.91 12.27 6.60
CA LEU A 127 -6.36 12.88 5.39
C LEU A 127 -4.83 12.88 5.42
N ALA A 128 -4.23 13.40 6.49
CA ALA A 128 -2.78 13.44 6.64
C ALA A 128 -2.14 12.05 6.51
N PHE A 129 -2.75 11.03 7.12
CA PHE A 129 -2.27 9.66 7.03
C PHE A 129 -2.43 9.05 5.63
N ILE A 130 -3.57 9.24 4.96
CA ILE A 130 -3.79 8.79 3.58
C ILE A 130 -2.72 9.38 2.65
N TYR A 131 -2.44 10.69 2.72
CA TYR A 131 -1.43 11.33 1.88
C TYR A 131 -0.01 10.85 2.18
N LEU A 132 0.28 10.49 3.42
CA LEU A 132 1.55 9.88 3.81
C LEU A 132 1.67 8.46 3.21
N ALA A 133 0.67 7.61 3.46
CA ALA A 133 0.62 6.25 2.97
C ALA A 133 0.68 6.20 1.44
N TYR A 134 -0.06 7.06 0.74
CA TYR A 134 -0.06 7.15 -0.71
C TYR A 134 1.33 7.48 -1.26
N ARG A 135 2.02 8.46 -0.64
CA ARG A 135 3.41 8.79 -1.01
C ARG A 135 4.36 7.61 -0.84
N MET A 136 4.26 6.90 0.29
CA MET A 136 5.11 5.75 0.56
C MET A 136 4.85 4.61 -0.43
N MET A 137 3.58 4.35 -0.78
CA MET A 137 3.24 3.30 -1.74
C MET A 137 3.63 3.67 -3.17
N ALA A 138 3.50 4.95 -3.55
CA ALA A 138 3.96 5.45 -4.84
C ALA A 138 5.49 5.34 -4.97
N LEU A 139 6.22 5.66 -3.90
CA LEU A 139 7.68 5.50 -3.88
C LEU A 139 8.10 4.04 -4.04
N LEU A 140 7.43 3.11 -3.33
CA LEU A 140 7.66 1.66 -3.50
C LEU A 140 7.29 1.18 -4.90
N TYR A 141 6.23 1.70 -5.49
CA TYR A 141 5.82 1.42 -6.86
C TYR A 141 6.92 1.78 -7.87
N GLU A 142 7.56 2.94 -7.68
CA GLU A 142 8.63 3.42 -8.56
C GLU A 142 9.98 2.73 -8.34
N THR A 143 10.29 2.37 -7.09
CA THR A 143 11.64 1.91 -6.71
C THR A 143 11.76 0.39 -6.56
N VAL A 144 10.65 -0.33 -6.32
CA VAL A 144 10.64 -1.76 -6.01
C VAL A 144 9.59 -2.50 -6.87
N PRO A 145 9.88 -2.76 -8.16
CA PRO A 145 8.92 -3.36 -9.10
C PRO A 145 8.60 -4.83 -8.80
N ALA A 146 9.36 -5.51 -7.94
CA ALA A 146 9.16 -6.92 -7.61
C ALA A 146 7.78 -7.25 -7.03
N PHE A 147 7.10 -6.25 -6.45
CA PHE A 147 5.77 -6.38 -5.82
C PHE A 147 4.77 -5.40 -6.42
N GLU A 148 4.97 -4.99 -7.67
CA GLU A 148 4.22 -3.92 -8.33
C GLU A 148 2.69 -4.11 -8.24
N ASP A 149 2.21 -5.33 -8.42
CA ASP A 149 0.78 -5.64 -8.35
C ASP A 149 0.19 -5.34 -6.97
N THR A 150 0.94 -5.59 -5.90
CA THR A 150 0.53 -5.24 -4.53
C THR A 150 0.49 -3.72 -4.33
N TRP A 151 1.48 -3.00 -4.84
CA TRP A 151 1.53 -1.53 -4.72
C TRP A 151 0.39 -0.86 -5.48
N ILE A 152 0.08 -1.33 -6.68
CA ILE A 152 -1.05 -0.86 -7.47
C ILE A 152 -2.37 -1.06 -6.70
N GLU A 153 -2.59 -2.24 -6.12
CA GLU A 153 -3.80 -2.50 -5.32
C GLU A 153 -3.88 -1.57 -4.11
N CYS A 154 -2.79 -1.39 -3.36
CA CYS A 154 -2.74 -0.49 -2.21
C CYS A 154 -3.04 0.97 -2.59
N LEU A 155 -2.51 1.45 -3.73
CA LEU A 155 -2.76 2.80 -4.24
C LEU A 155 -4.24 3.00 -4.64
N GLY A 156 -4.86 1.97 -5.23
CA GLY A 156 -6.29 1.95 -5.50
C GLY A 156 -7.14 2.01 -4.22
N ASP A 157 -6.78 1.20 -3.21
CA ASP A 157 -7.47 1.17 -1.92
C ASP A 157 -7.34 2.50 -1.17
N LEU A 158 -6.15 3.12 -1.17
CA LEU A 158 -5.94 4.45 -0.58
C LEU A 158 -6.77 5.53 -1.30
N GLY A 159 -6.87 5.46 -2.63
CA GLY A 159 -7.75 6.34 -3.39
C GLY A 159 -9.22 6.17 -3.02
N ARG A 160 -9.68 4.93 -2.76
CA ARG A 160 -11.03 4.66 -2.27
C ARG A 160 -11.27 5.23 -0.87
N TYR A 161 -10.32 5.07 0.06
CA TYR A 161 -10.43 5.67 1.39
C TYR A 161 -10.60 7.20 1.29
N ARG A 162 -9.78 7.85 0.46
CA ARG A 162 -9.85 9.30 0.27
C ARG A 162 -11.16 9.77 -0.37
N MET A 163 -11.68 9.01 -1.33
CA MET A 163 -12.98 9.24 -1.95
C MET A 163 -14.12 9.07 -0.94
N ALA A 164 -14.04 8.08 -0.05
CA ALA A 164 -15.12 7.74 0.86
C ALA A 164 -15.28 8.71 2.04
N ILE A 165 -14.20 9.38 2.46
CA ILE A 165 -14.25 10.38 3.54
C ILE A 165 -14.67 11.77 3.05
N GLU A 166 -14.74 11.99 1.74
CA GLU A 166 -15.19 13.26 1.15
C GLU A 166 -16.71 13.23 0.94
N ASP A 167 -17.46 13.94 1.79
CA ASP A 167 -18.92 14.02 1.68
C ASP A 167 -19.40 15.33 1.03
N GLU A 168 -18.68 16.44 1.23
CA GLU A 168 -19.12 17.77 0.77
C GLU A 168 -18.53 18.17 -0.60
N ASP A 169 -17.23 17.97 -0.86
CA ASP A 169 -16.64 18.35 -2.15
C ASP A 169 -16.77 17.22 -3.19
N LEU A 170 -17.84 17.29 -3.98
CA LEU A 170 -18.11 16.36 -5.08
C LEU A 170 -16.97 16.29 -6.11
N ARG A 171 -16.17 17.34 -6.29
CA ARG A 171 -15.04 17.35 -7.24
C ARG A 171 -13.87 16.56 -6.71
N ASP A 172 -13.51 16.75 -5.43
CA ASP A 172 -12.47 15.96 -4.79
C ASP A 172 -12.86 14.49 -4.74
N ARG A 173 -14.14 14.20 -4.47
CA ARG A 173 -14.68 12.84 -4.53
C ARG A 173 -14.52 12.24 -5.93
N GLU A 174 -14.90 12.93 -7.00
CA GLU A 174 -14.75 12.43 -8.37
C GLU A 174 -13.27 12.29 -8.79
N LEU A 175 -12.41 13.22 -8.36
CA LEU A 175 -10.96 13.14 -8.59
C LEU A 175 -10.40 11.85 -8.00
N TRP A 176 -10.69 11.57 -6.73
CA TRP A 176 -10.20 10.38 -6.05
C TRP A 176 -10.87 9.08 -6.52
N ALA A 177 -12.12 9.15 -6.97
CA ALA A 177 -12.75 8.06 -7.71
C ALA A 177 -11.99 7.77 -9.01
N GLY A 178 -11.58 8.80 -9.76
CA GLY A 178 -10.73 8.72 -10.94
C GLY A 178 -9.38 8.07 -10.65
N VAL A 179 -8.70 8.50 -9.58
CA VAL A 179 -7.42 7.91 -9.13
C VAL A 179 -7.57 6.44 -8.76
N ALA A 180 -8.61 6.08 -7.99
CA ALA A 180 -8.85 4.68 -7.64
C ALA A 180 -9.15 3.83 -8.90
N ARG A 181 -9.98 4.35 -9.82
CA ARG A 181 -10.29 3.66 -11.09
C ARG A 181 -9.05 3.45 -11.94
N SER A 182 -8.16 4.43 -12.05
CA SER A 182 -6.96 4.29 -12.87
C SER A 182 -6.04 3.19 -12.35
N TRP A 183 -5.83 3.12 -11.03
CA TRP A 183 -5.05 2.06 -10.39
C TRP A 183 -5.69 0.68 -10.54
N TYR A 184 -6.98 0.52 -10.26
CA TYR A 184 -7.63 -0.77 -10.42
C TYR A 184 -7.74 -1.22 -11.88
N SER A 185 -7.90 -0.29 -12.82
CA SER A 185 -7.89 -0.63 -14.25
C SER A 185 -6.52 -1.18 -14.65
N LYS A 186 -5.44 -0.50 -14.22
CA LYS A 186 -4.07 -0.99 -14.41
C LYS A 186 -3.83 -2.36 -13.79
N ALA A 187 -4.37 -2.61 -12.59
CA ALA A 187 -4.30 -3.92 -11.94
C ALA A 187 -5.06 -5.00 -12.74
N ALA A 188 -6.26 -4.68 -13.21
CA ALA A 188 -7.12 -5.60 -13.94
C ALA A 188 -6.54 -5.96 -15.32
N ASP A 189 -5.93 -4.98 -16.01
CA ASP A 189 -5.26 -5.20 -17.29
C ASP A 189 -4.07 -6.16 -17.16
N LYS A 190 -3.36 -6.08 -16.03
CA LYS A 190 -2.23 -6.96 -15.71
C LYS A 190 -2.66 -8.36 -15.30
N ASN A 191 -3.73 -8.47 -14.50
CA ASN A 191 -4.22 -9.73 -13.96
C ASN A 191 -5.72 -9.94 -14.26
N PRO A 192 -6.09 -10.25 -15.53
CA PRO A 192 -7.50 -10.34 -15.93
C PRO A 192 -8.30 -11.48 -15.26
N SER A 193 -7.61 -12.44 -14.62
CA SER A 193 -8.22 -13.56 -13.89
C SER A 193 -8.66 -13.19 -12.47
N VAL A 194 -8.27 -12.02 -11.96
CA VAL A 194 -8.55 -11.59 -10.59
C VAL A 194 -9.86 -10.80 -10.54
N GLY A 195 -10.96 -11.50 -10.30
CA GLY A 195 -12.32 -10.92 -10.32
C GLY A 195 -12.57 -9.80 -9.27
N ARG A 196 -11.81 -9.75 -8.17
CA ARG A 196 -11.99 -8.70 -7.13
C ARG A 196 -11.70 -7.28 -7.63
N LEU A 197 -10.73 -7.12 -8.54
CA LEU A 197 -10.37 -5.81 -9.09
C LEU A 197 -11.51 -5.22 -9.91
N CYS A 198 -12.24 -6.10 -10.60
CA CYS A 198 -13.41 -5.73 -11.37
C CYS A 198 -14.58 -5.32 -10.47
N TYR A 199 -14.74 -5.94 -9.30
CA TYR A 199 -15.71 -5.50 -8.29
C TYR A 199 -15.45 -4.06 -7.82
N HIS A 200 -14.19 -3.68 -7.57
CA HIS A 200 -13.86 -2.31 -7.19
C HIS A 200 -14.16 -1.30 -8.29
N LEU A 201 -13.87 -1.65 -9.55
CA LEU A 201 -14.20 -0.81 -10.71
C LEU A 201 -15.70 -0.58 -10.86
N VAL A 202 -16.51 -1.59 -10.56
CA VAL A 202 -17.98 -1.50 -10.57
C VAL A 202 -18.48 -0.52 -9.52
N ILE A 203 -17.99 -0.60 -8.27
CA ILE A 203 -18.39 0.30 -7.18
C ILE A 203 -18.07 1.76 -7.55
N LEU A 204 -16.91 1.99 -8.15
CA LEU A 204 -16.42 3.31 -8.54
C LEU A 204 -17.10 3.89 -9.80
N ALA A 205 -17.95 3.12 -10.48
CA ALA A 205 -18.54 3.52 -11.75
C ALA A 205 -19.92 4.19 -11.61
N ARG A 206 -20.27 4.78 -10.46
CA ARG A 206 -21.55 5.50 -10.33
C ARG A 206 -21.57 6.77 -11.21
N PRO A 207 -22.65 7.03 -11.98
CA PRO A 207 -23.84 6.20 -12.22
C PRO A 207 -23.62 5.16 -13.34
N ASN A 208 -24.37 4.04 -13.29
CA ASN A 208 -24.37 2.85 -14.20
C ASN A 208 -23.61 1.59 -13.72
N ALA A 209 -23.40 1.44 -12.40
CA ALA A 209 -22.77 0.27 -11.81
C ALA A 209 -23.44 -1.07 -12.22
N LEU A 210 -24.78 -1.13 -12.30
CA LEU A 210 -25.53 -2.34 -12.68
C LEU A 210 -25.33 -2.76 -14.14
N GLN A 211 -25.35 -1.79 -15.06
CA GLN A 211 -25.15 -2.07 -16.48
C GLN A 211 -23.72 -2.51 -16.77
N LYS A 212 -22.75 -1.88 -16.12
CA LYS A 212 -21.33 -2.27 -16.19
C LYS A 212 -21.06 -3.63 -15.53
N LEU A 213 -21.76 -3.96 -14.43
CA LEU A 213 -21.76 -5.30 -13.82
C LEU A 213 -22.24 -6.37 -14.80
N TYR A 214 -23.35 -6.09 -15.49
CA TYR A 214 -23.94 -7.01 -16.46
C TYR A 214 -23.03 -7.25 -17.67
N ASP A 215 -22.50 -6.17 -18.27
CA ASP A 215 -21.59 -6.27 -19.41
C ASP A 215 -20.28 -6.98 -19.05
N PHE A 216 -19.81 -6.77 -17.81
CA PHE A 216 -18.64 -7.46 -17.29
C PHE A 216 -18.90 -8.95 -17.03
N ALA A 217 -19.98 -9.30 -16.32
CA ALA A 217 -20.34 -10.71 -16.07
C ALA A 217 -20.45 -11.49 -17.39
N ARG A 218 -20.99 -10.84 -18.43
CA ARG A 218 -21.02 -11.37 -19.80
C ARG A 218 -19.62 -11.56 -20.40
N SER A 219 -18.75 -10.56 -20.33
CA SER A 219 -17.37 -10.62 -20.86
C SER A 219 -16.49 -11.65 -20.12
N PHE A 220 -16.64 -11.76 -18.80
CA PHE A 220 -15.92 -12.71 -17.95
C PHE A 220 -16.36 -14.16 -18.21
N ALA A 221 -17.67 -14.41 -18.35
CA ALA A 221 -18.19 -15.72 -18.73
C ALA A 221 -17.69 -16.17 -20.12
N LEU A 222 -17.61 -15.24 -21.07
CA LEU A 222 -17.05 -15.50 -22.40
C LEU A 222 -15.55 -15.83 -22.36
N ARG A 223 -14.78 -15.21 -21.44
CA ARG A 223 -13.32 -15.41 -21.31
C ARG A 223 -12.94 -16.68 -20.53
N ILE A 224 -13.75 -17.10 -19.55
CA ILE A 224 -13.58 -18.39 -18.86
C ILE A 224 -13.82 -19.56 -19.81
N SER A 225 -14.79 -19.42 -20.73
CA SER A 225 -15.06 -20.43 -21.76
C SER A 225 -13.88 -20.65 -22.71
N SER A 226 -12.94 -19.71 -22.83
CA SER A 226 -11.77 -19.79 -23.72
C SER A 226 -10.45 -20.15 -23.03
N LEU A 227 -10.40 -20.24 -21.69
CA LEU A 227 -9.16 -20.36 -20.92
C LEU A 227 -9.06 -21.64 -20.07
N SER A 228 -9.72 -22.74 -20.46
CA SER A 228 -9.69 -24.04 -19.74
C SER A 228 -8.31 -24.74 -19.71
N THR A 229 -7.18 -24.03 -19.65
CA THR A 229 -5.85 -24.66 -19.70
C THR A 229 -4.68 -23.91 -19.06
N ARG A 230 -4.84 -23.17 -17.95
CA ARG A 230 -3.65 -22.78 -17.14
C ARG A 230 -3.99 -22.46 -15.68
N ARG A 231 -3.51 -23.33 -14.76
CA ARG A 231 -3.44 -23.06 -13.31
C ARG A 231 -2.40 -21.96 -13.07
N THR A 232 -2.79 -20.89 -12.39
CA THR A 232 -1.87 -19.91 -11.80
C THR A 232 -2.29 -19.63 -10.36
N GLN A 233 -1.33 -19.74 -9.44
CA GLN A 233 -1.49 -19.42 -8.01
C GLN A 233 -1.49 -17.90 -7.86
N SER A 234 -2.67 -17.29 -7.70
CA SER A 234 -2.82 -15.90 -7.28
C SER A 234 -2.86 -15.86 -5.76
N LEU A 235 -1.95 -15.12 -5.12
CA LEU A 235 -2.02 -14.82 -3.69
C LEU A 235 -3.26 -13.94 -3.44
N ALA A 236 -4.28 -14.55 -2.85
CA ALA A 236 -5.53 -13.91 -2.51
C ALA A 236 -5.51 -13.48 -1.04
N TRP A 237 -4.93 -12.32 -0.72
CA TRP A 237 -4.94 -11.79 0.64
C TRP A 237 -4.98 -10.27 0.73
N ILE A 238 -6.03 -9.62 0.23
CA ILE A 238 -6.55 -8.35 0.79
C ILE A 238 -8.09 -8.41 0.66
N HIS A 239 -8.78 -8.66 1.76
CA HIS A 239 -10.23 -8.64 1.83
C HIS A 239 -10.66 -7.35 2.54
N VAL A 240 -10.86 -6.26 1.79
CA VAL A 240 -11.52 -5.05 2.32
C VAL A 240 -13.01 -5.18 2.02
N ARG A 241 -13.74 -5.89 2.90
CA ARG A 241 -15.18 -5.73 3.07
C ARG A 241 -15.40 -4.62 4.11
N ALA A 242 -15.27 -3.35 3.74
CA ALA A 242 -15.58 -2.26 4.69
C ALA A 242 -15.81 -0.87 4.07
N ILE A 243 -15.94 -0.73 2.75
CA ILE A 243 -16.17 0.57 2.11
C ILE A 243 -17.20 0.40 0.98
N ASP A 244 -18.39 -0.04 1.36
CA ASP A 244 -19.60 0.18 0.57
C ASP A 244 -20.59 0.91 1.50
N PRO A 245 -21.32 1.91 1.01
CA PRO A 245 -22.36 2.61 1.79
C PRO A 245 -23.47 1.67 2.24
#